data_AF-A0A352V138-F1
#
_entry.id   AF-A0A352V138-F1
#
_cell.length_a   1.000
_cell.length_b   1.000
_cell.length_c   1.000
_cell.angle_alpha   90.00
_cell.angle_beta   90.00
_cell.angle_gamma   90.00
#
_symmetry.space_group_name_H-M   'P 1'
#
loop_
_entity.id
_entity.type
_entity.pdbx_description
1 polymer ?
#
loop_
_entity_poly.entity_id
_entity_poly.type
_entity_poly.pdbx_seq_one_letter_code
_entity_poly.pdbx_strand_id
1 'polypeptide(L)'
;MKWGIRLVLLAVVVAFLHYTLPHRDVVRITGTYNRLTEVGANAMFYASPDSGTTTQTTDRRDIRFIEAVFPNDKVMVYRNEDTGWIWPPYFKYDSSNLQAEAKNFESPKTAPEWVAVT
;
A
#
# COMPACT_ATOMS: atom_id res chain seq x y z
N MET A 1 -20.78 -25.47 -22.16
CA MET A 1 -19.58 -24.63 -22.43
C MET A 1 -19.78 -23.13 -22.17
N LYS A 2 -20.80 -22.47 -22.77
CA LYS A 2 -20.96 -20.99 -22.73
C LYS A 2 -21.03 -20.38 -21.31
N TRP A 3 -21.70 -21.06 -20.37
CA TRP A 3 -21.80 -20.61 -18.97
C TRP A 3 -20.52 -20.82 -18.16
N GLY A 4 -19.78 -21.90 -18.44
CA GLY A 4 -18.50 -22.17 -17.79
C GLY A 4 -17.47 -21.06 -18.07
N ILE A 5 -17.36 -20.62 -19.33
CA ILE A 5 -16.46 -19.52 -19.70
C ILE A 5 -16.86 -18.22 -19.01
N ARG A 6 -18.16 -17.90 -18.95
CA ARG A 6 -18.67 -16.70 -18.25
C ARG A 6 -18.39 -16.75 -16.75
N LEU A 7 -18.56 -17.91 -16.10
CA LEU A 7 -18.26 -18.09 -14.68
C LEU A 7 -16.77 -17.94 -14.40
N VAL A 8 -15.90 -18.49 -15.25
CA VAL A 8 -14.45 -18.31 -15.11
C VAL A 8 -14.07 -16.83 -15.26
N LEU A 9 -14.58 -16.14 -16.27
CA LEU A 9 -14.34 -14.70 -16.43
C LEU A 9 -14.82 -13.88 -15.23
N LEU A 10 -16.02 -14.19 -14.70
CA LEU A 10 -16.54 -13.54 -13.51
C LEU A 10 -15.65 -13.81 -12.29
N ALA A 11 -15.20 -15.04 -12.09
CA ALA A 11 -14.31 -15.41 -11.00
C ALA A 11 -12.97 -14.65 -11.07
N VAL A 12 -12.41 -14.48 -12.28
CA VAL A 12 -11.19 -13.68 -12.48
C VAL A 12 -11.43 -12.22 -12.09
N VAL A 13 -12.55 -11.61 -12.51
CA VAL A 13 -12.88 -10.22 -12.15
C VAL A 13 -13.09 -10.07 -10.64
N VAL A 14 -13.82 -10.99 -10.01
CA VAL A 14 -14.04 -10.96 -8.55
C VAL A 14 -12.73 -11.13 -7.78
N ALA A 15 -11.87 -12.07 -8.19
CA ALA A 15 -10.56 -12.26 -7.57
C ALA A 15 -9.67 -11.02 -7.74
N PHE A 16 -9.70 -10.39 -8.92
CA PHE A 16 -8.98 -9.16 -9.20
C PHE A 16 -9.44 -8.01 -8.30
N LEU A 17 -10.75 -7.78 -8.21
CA LEU A 17 -11.32 -6.75 -7.32
C LEU A 17 -11.01 -7.05 -5.85
N HIS A 18 -11.16 -8.31 -5.42
CA HIS A 18 -10.82 -8.71 -4.06
C HIS A 18 -9.34 -8.44 -3.73
N TYR A 19 -8.43 -8.67 -4.68
CA TYR A 19 -7.00 -8.42 -4.47
C TYR A 19 -6.65 -6.93 -4.45
N THR A 20 -7.37 -6.10 -5.21
CA THR A 20 -7.01 -4.69 -5.44
C THR A 20 -7.78 -3.70 -4.58
N LEU A 21 -8.92 -4.10 -4.02
CA LEU A 21 -9.75 -3.19 -3.23
C LEU A 21 -9.14 -2.89 -1.85
N PRO A 22 -9.27 -1.64 -1.37
CA PRO A 22 -8.85 -1.25 -0.03
C PRO A 22 -9.50 -2.12 1.03
N HIS A 23 -8.70 -2.56 2.00
CA HIS A 23 -9.16 -3.28 3.18
C HIS A 23 -9.01 -2.37 4.40
N ARG A 24 -9.98 -2.40 5.31
CA ARG A 24 -9.95 -1.61 6.52
C ARG A 24 -9.35 -2.41 7.67
N ASP A 25 -8.16 -2.00 8.12
CA ASP A 25 -7.46 -2.60 9.24
C ASP A 25 -7.51 -1.69 10.47
N VAL A 26 -7.74 -2.25 11.67
CA VAL A 26 -7.64 -1.51 12.93
C VAL A 26 -6.33 -1.88 13.61
N VAL A 27 -5.41 -0.92 13.67
CA VAL A 27 -4.03 -1.14 14.10
C VAL A 27 -3.52 0.02 14.95
N ARG A 28 -2.47 -0.24 15.73
CA ARG A 28 -1.69 0.79 16.41
C ARG A 28 -0.43 1.07 15.60
N ILE A 29 -0.17 2.33 15.32
CA ILE A 29 1.05 2.75 14.61
C ILE A 29 2.23 2.72 15.59
N THR A 30 3.33 2.10 15.16
CA THR A 30 4.56 1.98 15.95
C THR A 30 5.72 2.78 15.39
N GLY A 31 5.60 3.29 14.17
CA GLY A 31 6.67 4.06 13.54
C GLY A 31 6.39 4.37 12.08
N THR A 32 7.19 5.28 11.54
CA THR A 32 7.17 5.68 10.13
C THR A 32 8.60 5.88 9.64
N TYR A 33 8.90 5.44 8.42
CA TYR A 33 10.24 5.62 7.83
C TYR A 33 10.22 5.64 6.31
N ASN A 34 11.33 6.09 5.72
CA ASN A 34 11.55 6.09 4.28
C ASN A 34 12.67 5.12 3.91
N ARG A 35 12.57 4.46 2.76
CA ARG A 35 13.61 3.56 2.25
C ARG A 35 13.71 3.67 0.73
N LEU A 36 14.94 3.93 0.27
CA LEU A 36 15.31 3.77 -1.13
C LEU A 36 15.28 2.28 -1.52
N THR A 37 14.30 1.92 -2.34
CA THR A 37 14.06 0.55 -2.78
C THR A 37 14.38 0.44 -4.27
N GLU A 38 15.16 -0.58 -4.64
CA GLU A 38 15.41 -0.94 -6.03
C GLU A 38 14.23 -1.73 -6.58
N VAL A 39 13.64 -1.22 -7.66
CA VAL A 39 12.47 -1.78 -8.31
C VAL A 39 12.92 -2.52 -9.57
N GLY A 40 12.83 -3.84 -9.53
CA GLY A 40 13.29 -4.73 -10.60
C GLY A 40 12.14 -5.46 -11.29
N ALA A 41 12.24 -6.79 -11.41
CA ALA A 41 11.23 -7.63 -12.04
C ALA A 41 9.82 -7.54 -11.40
N ASN A 42 9.72 -7.03 -10.17
CA ASN A 42 8.49 -6.80 -9.42
C ASN A 42 7.93 -5.38 -9.60
N ALA A 43 8.39 -4.61 -10.60
CA ALA A 43 7.94 -3.24 -10.86
C ALA A 43 6.42 -3.09 -10.96
N MET A 44 5.74 -4.12 -11.45
CA MET A 44 4.28 -4.16 -11.51
C MET A 44 3.59 -4.15 -10.14
N PHE A 45 4.29 -4.22 -9.01
CA PHE A 45 3.70 -4.14 -7.67
C PHE A 45 3.98 -2.81 -6.97
N TYR A 46 4.51 -1.82 -7.69
CA TYR A 46 4.82 -0.48 -7.20
C TYR A 46 4.06 0.58 -8.01
N ALA A 47 3.81 1.73 -7.40
CA ALA A 47 3.14 2.84 -8.08
C ALA A 47 4.00 3.42 -9.21
N SER A 48 3.43 3.89 -10.32
CA SER A 48 4.21 4.46 -11.42
C SER A 48 5.11 5.62 -10.96
N PRO A 49 6.33 5.78 -11.54
CA PRO A 49 7.21 6.88 -11.19
C PRO A 49 6.58 8.23 -11.61
N ASP A 50 6.88 9.28 -10.85
CA ASP A 50 6.43 10.64 -11.15
C ASP A 50 6.95 11.10 -12.52
N SER A 51 6.16 11.92 -13.21
CA SER A 51 6.56 12.53 -14.49
C SER A 51 7.79 13.42 -14.28
N GLY A 52 8.97 12.90 -14.62
CA GLY A 52 10.26 13.58 -14.44
C GLY A 52 11.37 12.72 -13.84
N THR A 53 11.07 11.51 -13.36
CA THR A 53 12.12 10.56 -12.94
C THR A 53 12.79 9.96 -14.17
N THR A 54 14.04 10.35 -14.46
CA THR A 54 14.86 9.68 -15.48
C THR A 54 15.06 8.23 -15.05
N THR A 55 14.51 7.29 -15.82
CA THR A 55 14.71 5.85 -15.65
C THR A 55 16.19 5.54 -15.86
N GLN A 56 16.99 5.58 -14.79
CA GLN A 56 18.32 4.99 -14.82
C GLN A 56 18.19 3.47 -14.95
N THR A 57 19.27 2.81 -15.38
CA THR A 57 19.39 1.35 -15.55
C THR A 57 18.95 0.54 -14.31
N THR A 58 18.90 1.21 -13.15
CA THR A 58 18.29 0.75 -11.91
C THR A 58 17.25 1.77 -11.44
N ASP A 59 15.96 1.41 -11.46
CA ASP A 59 14.88 2.24 -10.92
C ASP A 59 14.93 2.19 -9.39
N ARG A 60 15.34 3.28 -8.74
CA ARG A 60 15.36 3.40 -7.28
C ARG A 60 14.30 4.40 -6.85
N ARG A 61 13.38 3.95 -6.00
CA ARG A 61 12.25 4.76 -5.52
C ARG A 61 12.36 5.00 -4.02
N ASP A 62 12.08 6.22 -3.59
CA ASP A 62 11.93 6.52 -2.17
C ASP A 62 10.52 6.12 -1.73
N ILE A 63 10.43 5.04 -0.97
CA ILE A 63 9.16 4.49 -0.51
C ILE A 63 8.98 4.81 0.97
N ARG A 64 7.83 5.37 1.30
CA ARG A 64 7.42 5.60 2.68
C ARG A 64 6.73 4.37 3.24
N PHE A 65 7.07 4.02 4.47
CA PHE A 65 6.51 2.88 5.19
C PHE A 65 5.88 3.35 6.49
N ILE A 66 4.78 2.69 6.86
CA ILE A 66 4.10 2.86 8.15
C ILE A 66 4.13 1.50 8.84
N GLU A 67 4.73 1.46 10.02
CA GLU A 67 4.81 0.27 10.85
C GLU A 67 3.62 0.22 11.80
N ALA A 68 2.99 -0.95 11.89
CA ALA A 68 1.77 -1.12 12.64
C ALA A 68 1.71 -2.49 13.32
N VAL A 69 0.93 -2.54 14.40
CA VAL A 69 0.68 -3.75 15.15
C VAL A 69 -0.82 -3.93 15.35
N PHE A 70 -1.32 -5.12 15.09
CA PHE A 70 -2.71 -5.51 15.33
C PHE A 70 -2.96 -5.76 16.83
N PRO A 71 -4.24 -5.79 17.28
CA PRO A 71 -4.59 -6.13 18.66
C PRO A 71 -4.09 -7.50 19.14
N ASN A 72 -3.84 -8.41 18.21
CA ASN A 72 -3.27 -9.74 18.48
C ASN A 72 -1.73 -9.78 18.41
N ASP A 73 -1.07 -8.63 18.53
CA ASP A 73 0.38 -8.45 18.48
C ASP A 73 1.06 -8.85 17.15
N LYS A 74 0.30 -9.10 16.08
CA LYS A 74 0.87 -9.30 14.74
C LYS A 74 1.37 -7.97 14.17
N VAL A 75 2.57 -7.98 13.60
CA VAL A 75 3.18 -6.83 12.95
C VAL A 75 2.79 -6.77 11.48
N MET A 76 2.52 -5.58 10.98
CA MET A 76 2.27 -5.28 9.57
C MET A 76 3.03 -4.00 9.19
N VAL A 77 3.56 -3.96 7.98
CA VAL A 77 4.23 -2.77 7.44
C VAL A 77 3.52 -2.37 6.15
N TYR A 78 2.89 -1.21 6.16
CA TYR A 78 2.17 -0.68 5.00
C TYR A 78 3.13 0.13 4.12
N ARG A 79 3.01 -0.06 2.80
CA ARG A 79 3.65 0.82 1.80
C ARG A 79 2.76 2.02 1.54
N ASN A 80 3.30 3.21 1.78
CA ASN A 80 2.62 4.47 1.60
C ASN A 80 3.21 5.20 0.39
N GLU A 81 2.72 4.84 -0.80
CA GLU A 81 3.11 5.45 -2.07
C GLU A 81 1.88 6.14 -2.69
N ASP A 82 2.11 7.25 -3.39
CA ASP A 82 1.08 7.88 -4.22
C ASP A 82 0.85 6.99 -5.44
N THR A 83 -0.41 6.68 -5.74
CA THR A 83 -0.77 5.81 -6.85
C THR A 83 -1.30 6.64 -8.01
N GLY A 84 -0.67 6.47 -9.17
CA GLY A 84 -1.04 7.16 -10.40
C GLY A 84 -2.25 6.55 -11.10
N TRP A 85 -2.48 6.97 -12.34
CA TRP A 85 -3.63 6.56 -13.16
C TRP A 85 -3.65 5.08 -13.55
N ILE A 86 -2.50 4.40 -13.54
CA ILE A 86 -2.34 3.10 -14.22
C ILE A 86 -2.44 1.92 -13.24
N TRP A 87 -1.70 1.98 -12.12
CA TRP A 87 -1.59 0.82 -11.23
C TRP A 87 -0.95 1.17 -9.86
N PRO A 88 -1.42 0.56 -8.76
CA PRO A 88 -2.67 -0.20 -8.60
C PRO A 88 -3.90 0.70 -8.84
N PRO A 89 -5.08 0.14 -9.20
CA PRO A 89 -6.22 0.88 -9.76
C PRO A 89 -7.05 1.61 -8.68
N TYR A 90 -6.40 2.18 -7.67
CA TYR A 90 -7.01 3.09 -6.72
C TYR A 90 -6.22 4.39 -6.73
N PHE A 91 -6.91 5.52 -6.61
CA PHE A 91 -6.29 6.83 -6.60
C PHE A 91 -5.88 7.21 -5.19
N LYS A 92 -4.58 7.42 -4.98
CA LYS A 92 -4.02 7.89 -3.73
C LYS A 92 -3.06 9.02 -4.03
N TYR A 93 -3.37 10.20 -3.50
CA TYR A 93 -2.68 11.45 -3.80
C TYR A 93 -2.59 12.24 -2.51
N ASP A 94 -1.46 12.14 -1.80
CA ASP A 94 -1.15 12.81 -0.50
C ASP A 94 -0.29 11.94 0.43
N SER A 95 0.51 10.99 -0.10
CA SER A 95 1.32 10.07 0.71
C SER A 95 2.17 10.78 1.76
N SER A 96 2.64 12.00 1.47
CA SER A 96 3.39 12.83 2.42
C SER A 96 2.54 13.35 3.59
N ASN A 97 1.30 13.78 3.36
CA ASN A 97 0.40 14.21 4.44
C ASN A 97 -0.02 13.00 5.28
N LEU A 98 -0.39 11.90 4.62
CA LEU A 98 -0.73 10.65 5.31
C LEU A 98 0.43 10.14 6.17
N GLN A 99 1.67 10.29 5.70
CA GLN A 99 2.86 9.94 6.49
C GLN A 99 2.95 10.78 7.77
N ALA A 100 2.69 12.09 7.67
CA ALA A 100 2.71 12.99 8.81
C ALA A 100 1.58 12.68 9.81
N GLU A 101 0.37 12.41 9.31
CA GLU A 101 -0.77 11.98 10.13
C GLU A 101 -0.49 10.66 10.84
N ALA A 102 0.04 9.67 10.12
CA ALA A 102 0.42 8.38 10.70
C ALA A 102 1.44 8.55 11.84
N LYS A 103 2.44 9.42 11.65
CA LYS A 103 3.42 9.75 12.68
C LYS A 103 2.78 10.40 13.92
N ASN A 104 1.74 11.21 13.73
CA ASN A 104 1.03 11.81 14.86
C ASN A 104 0.26 10.79 15.71
N PHE A 105 -0.13 9.65 15.12
CA PHE A 105 -0.81 8.54 15.79
C PHE A 105 0.13 7.46 16.35
N GLU A 106 1.45 7.69 16.32
CA GLU A 106 2.41 6.79 16.94
C GLU A 106 2.20 6.76 18.46
N SER A 107 1.98 5.56 19.01
CA SER A 107 1.68 5.40 20.42
C SER A 107 2.36 4.17 21.02
N PRO A 108 2.78 4.21 22.30
CA PRO A 108 3.42 3.09 22.95
C PRO A 108 2.41 1.98 23.31
N LYS A 109 2.89 0.74 23.51
CA LYS A 109 2.03 -0.39 23.93
C LYS A 109 1.33 -0.14 25.28
N THR A 110 1.91 0.71 26.14
CA THR A 110 1.37 1.06 27.47
C THR A 110 0.22 2.06 27.42
N ALA A 111 0.08 2.82 26.34
CA ALA A 111 -0.99 3.79 26.12
C ALA A 111 -1.39 3.77 24.63
N PRO A 112 -2.03 2.68 24.16
CA PRO A 112 -2.23 2.44 22.74
C PRO A 112 -3.34 3.32 22.18
N GLU A 113 -3.07 3.94 21.03
CA GLU A 113 -4.07 4.56 20.17
C GLU A 113 -4.31 3.67 18.94
N TRP A 114 -5.58 3.33 18.70
CA TRP A 114 -5.98 2.45 17.62
C TRP A 114 -6.61 3.27 16.49
N VAL A 115 -6.06 3.13 15.29
CA VAL A 115 -6.50 3.84 14.10
C VAL A 115 -6.98 2.86 13.04
N ALA A 116 -7.92 3.31 12.21
CA ALA A 116 -8.34 2.58 11.03
C ALA A 116 -7.49 2.99 9.83
N VAL A 117 -6.74 2.05 9.26
CA VAL A 117 -5.99 2.20 8.01
C VAL A 117 -6.81 1.59 6.87
N THR A 118 -6.89 2.25 5.71
CA THR A 118 -7.63 1.77 4.53
C THR A 118 -6.83 2.05 3.27
#